data_AF-A0A0S3UAL6-F1
#
_entry.id   AF-A0A0S3UAL6-F1
#
_cell.length_a   1.000
_cell.length_b   1.000
_cell.length_c   1.000
_cell.angle_alpha   90.00
_cell.angle_beta   90.00
_cell.angle_gamma   90.00
#
_symmetry.space_group_name_H-M   'P 1'
#
loop_
_entity.id
_entity.type
_entity.pdbx_description
1 polymer ?
#
loop_
_entity_poly.entity_id
_entity_poly.type
_entity_poly.pdbx_seq_one_letter_code
_entity_poly.pdbx_strand_id
1 'polypeptide(L)'
;MTSDATNITGHFLDSSVVRPMMLGTQAYQQYFEDQFSQHPCYISPFIVMEMQRSYLRNAIEFYFTLRLPTIPTLSDALTFWSNRYQGSKHKAVQQLIAELLKTDLSDLNLDKQVALSTIASLIKSFIESLQAKFIHVGEDSTLCARVISFSSLDDIEQAIAEFAIVFDDVKTCRSQCRIEQSLLTDYRPEITAYLQQAETLTILPTTRGFLKIVQNLQEILAQGESACSCKRCERIGDAVIALDAPRKMQLEHTDHSFDYLCPPIQQPHRKHPSETAVNCP
;
A
#
# COMPACT_ATOMS: atom_id res chain seq x y z
N MET A 1 23.41 18.33 27.72
CA MET A 1 22.00 18.19 27.31
C MET A 1 21.86 16.77 26.81
N THR A 2 21.45 15.87 27.69
CA THR A 2 21.21 14.46 27.39
C THR A 2 19.98 14.38 26.51
N SER A 3 20.13 13.82 25.31
CA SER A 3 19.00 13.50 24.43
C SER A 3 18.06 12.57 25.20
N ASP A 4 16.83 13.02 25.46
CA ASP A 4 15.76 12.09 25.80
C ASP A 4 15.66 11.13 24.61
N ALA A 5 16.20 9.92 24.79
CA ALA A 5 15.92 8.82 23.90
C ALA A 5 14.41 8.62 24.01
N THR A 6 13.68 9.12 23.02
CA THR A 6 12.26 8.83 22.85
C THR A 6 12.15 7.32 22.91
N ASN A 7 11.61 6.78 24.01
CA ASN A 7 11.42 5.34 24.17
C ASN A 7 10.54 4.88 23.01
N ILE A 8 11.16 4.27 22.00
CA ILE A 8 10.46 3.74 20.83
C ILE A 8 9.63 2.57 21.35
N THR A 9 8.31 2.69 21.21
CA THR A 9 7.33 1.76 21.80
C THR A 9 6.80 0.71 20.83
N GLY A 10 7.21 0.75 19.55
CA GLY A 10 6.78 -0.22 18.54
C GLY A 10 7.22 0.13 17.12
N HIS A 11 6.87 -0.74 16.18
CA HIS A 11 7.20 -0.62 14.76
C HIS A 11 5.95 -0.24 13.96
N PHE A 12 5.98 0.92 13.32
CA PHE A 12 4.94 1.37 12.40
C PHE A 12 5.39 1.07 10.98
N LEU A 13 4.62 0.26 10.25
CA LEU A 13 5.04 -0.29 8.97
C LEU A 13 4.44 0.50 7.80
N ASP A 14 5.32 0.93 6.91
CA ASP A 14 4.95 1.43 5.59
C ASP A 14 4.44 0.30 4.66
N SER A 15 3.70 0.67 3.61
CA SER A 15 3.15 -0.29 2.65
C SER A 15 4.23 -1.07 1.89
N SER A 16 5.42 -0.49 1.73
CA SER A 16 6.59 -1.16 1.14
C SER A 16 7.19 -2.27 2.03
N VAL A 17 6.84 -2.31 3.33
CA VAL A 17 7.19 -3.39 4.27
C VAL A 17 6.02 -4.37 4.44
N VAL A 18 4.80 -3.84 4.62
CA VAL A 18 3.58 -4.65 4.78
C VAL A 18 3.39 -5.60 3.59
N ARG A 19 3.57 -5.10 2.36
CA ARG A 19 3.32 -5.91 1.16
C ARG A 19 4.29 -7.09 1.05
N PRO A 20 5.62 -6.93 1.16
CA PRO A 20 6.52 -8.08 1.17
C PRO A 20 6.34 -9.04 2.35
N MET A 21 5.95 -8.55 3.53
CA MET A 21 5.62 -9.42 4.68
C MET A 21 4.45 -10.37 4.42
N MET A 22 3.60 -10.07 3.43
CA MET A 22 2.45 -10.89 3.05
C MET A 22 2.67 -11.64 1.72
N LEU A 23 3.38 -11.02 0.77
CA LEU A 23 3.42 -11.43 -0.64
C LEU A 23 4.84 -11.45 -1.24
N GLY A 24 5.88 -11.27 -0.41
CA GLY A 24 7.27 -11.35 -0.84
C GLY A 24 7.71 -12.79 -1.07
N THR A 25 8.92 -12.99 -1.60
CA THR A 25 9.57 -14.30 -1.59
C THR A 25 9.71 -14.86 -0.18
N GLN A 26 9.79 -16.18 -0.05
CA GLN A 26 9.91 -16.85 1.26
C GLN A 26 11.09 -16.30 2.08
N ALA A 27 12.25 -16.09 1.46
CA ALA A 27 13.42 -15.54 2.14
C ALA A 27 13.19 -14.10 2.64
N TYR A 28 12.44 -13.29 1.89
CA TYR A 28 12.17 -11.92 2.30
C TYR A 28 11.05 -11.82 3.34
N GLN A 29 10.08 -12.73 3.30
CA GLN A 29 9.12 -12.91 4.39
C GLN A 29 9.84 -13.32 5.67
N GLN A 30 10.73 -14.32 5.60
CA GLN A 30 11.55 -14.76 6.74
C GLN A 30 12.41 -13.63 7.30
N TYR A 31 13.02 -12.82 6.43
CA TYR A 31 13.79 -11.64 6.85
C TYR A 31 12.96 -10.73 7.77
N PHE A 32 11.74 -10.37 7.37
CA PHE A 32 10.89 -9.51 8.19
C PHE A 32 10.32 -10.22 9.43
N GLU A 33 10.04 -11.52 9.35
CA GLU A 33 9.70 -12.31 10.53
C GLU A 33 10.84 -12.27 11.56
N ASP A 34 12.08 -12.40 11.14
CA ASP A 34 13.24 -12.31 12.03
C ASP A 34 13.39 -10.90 12.63
N GLN A 35 13.05 -9.84 11.87
CA GLN A 35 13.08 -8.46 12.37
C GLN A 35 11.98 -8.16 13.41
N PHE A 36 10.81 -8.78 13.27
CA PHE A 36 9.60 -8.36 14.00
C PHE A 36 8.98 -9.45 14.88
N SER A 37 9.50 -10.68 14.90
CA SER A 37 8.91 -11.85 15.59
C SER A 37 8.55 -11.63 17.07
N GLN A 38 9.20 -10.67 17.74
CA GLN A 38 8.98 -10.37 19.16
C GLN A 38 8.26 -9.05 19.41
N HIS A 39 7.86 -8.32 18.36
CA HIS A 39 7.34 -6.98 18.49
C HIS A 39 6.01 -6.79 17.73
N PRO A 40 5.06 -6.05 18.32
CA PRO A 40 3.83 -5.71 17.61
C PRO A 40 4.13 -4.84 16.39
N CYS A 41 3.53 -5.20 15.26
CA CYS A 41 3.57 -4.45 14.02
C CYS A 41 2.31 -3.61 13.86
N TYR A 42 2.48 -2.32 13.65
CA TYR A 42 1.40 -1.35 13.55
C TYR A 42 1.24 -0.81 12.14
N ILE A 43 0.00 -0.57 11.71
CA ILE A 43 -0.32 0.08 10.43
C ILE A 43 -1.44 1.11 10.62
N SER A 44 -1.50 2.13 9.77
CA SER A 44 -2.63 3.09 9.80
C SER A 44 -3.72 2.71 8.78
N PRO A 45 -4.93 3.29 8.89
CA PRO A 45 -5.97 3.16 7.86
C PRO A 45 -5.47 3.52 6.45
N PHE A 46 -4.57 4.48 6.32
CA PHE A 46 -4.00 4.86 5.02
C PHE A 46 -3.20 3.71 4.40
N ILE A 47 -2.41 2.98 5.19
CA ILE A 47 -1.68 1.78 4.75
C ILE A 47 -2.65 0.70 4.28
N VAL A 48 -3.76 0.50 4.98
CA VAL A 48 -4.83 -0.43 4.54
C VAL A 48 -5.35 -0.02 3.17
N MET A 49 -5.66 1.26 2.97
CA MET A 49 -6.09 1.77 1.66
C MET A 49 -5.02 1.56 0.58
N GLU A 50 -3.73 1.74 0.88
CA GLU A 50 -2.65 1.48 -0.08
C GLU A 50 -2.57 0.00 -0.48
N MET A 51 -2.73 -0.91 0.47
CA MET A 51 -2.81 -2.35 0.22
C MET A 51 -4.04 -2.70 -0.62
N GLN A 52 -5.18 -2.08 -0.31
CA GLN A 52 -6.42 -2.25 -1.06
C GLN A 52 -6.31 -1.74 -2.50
N ARG A 53 -5.72 -0.56 -2.69
CA ARG A 53 -5.49 0.07 -4.00
C ARG A 53 -4.51 -0.72 -4.85
N SER A 54 -3.37 -1.10 -4.27
CA SER A 54 -2.22 -1.59 -5.03
C SER A 54 -2.23 -3.10 -5.27
N TYR A 55 -2.89 -3.87 -4.39
CA TYR A 55 -2.99 -5.32 -4.53
C TYR A 55 -4.46 -5.77 -4.68
N LEU A 56 -5.29 -5.56 -3.65
CA LEU A 56 -6.63 -6.17 -3.57
C LEU A 56 -7.51 -5.81 -4.76
N ARG A 57 -7.60 -4.53 -5.12
CA ARG A 57 -8.40 -4.05 -6.25
C ARG A 57 -7.97 -4.70 -7.57
N ASN A 58 -6.67 -4.93 -7.76
CA ASN A 58 -6.13 -5.55 -8.97
C ASN A 58 -6.37 -7.07 -8.99
N ALA A 59 -6.25 -7.75 -7.83
CA ALA A 59 -6.61 -9.17 -7.72
C ALA A 59 -8.11 -9.39 -8.00
N ILE A 60 -8.97 -8.51 -7.50
CA ILE A 60 -10.43 -8.52 -7.77
C ILE A 60 -10.71 -8.19 -9.25
N GLU A 61 -10.01 -7.22 -9.85
CA GLU A 61 -10.13 -6.92 -11.28
C GLU A 61 -9.76 -8.14 -12.14
N PHE A 62 -8.71 -8.88 -11.76
CA PHE A 62 -8.29 -10.10 -12.44
C PHE A 62 -9.32 -11.22 -12.28
N TYR A 63 -9.88 -11.41 -11.08
CA TYR A 63 -10.98 -12.35 -10.85
C TYR A 63 -12.17 -12.08 -11.79
N PHE A 64 -12.62 -10.83 -11.91
CA PHE A 64 -13.70 -10.47 -12.83
C PHE A 64 -13.31 -10.57 -14.30
N THR A 65 -12.03 -10.35 -14.64
CA THR A 65 -11.51 -10.60 -15.98
C THR A 65 -11.64 -12.07 -16.35
N LEU A 66 -11.26 -12.99 -15.46
CA LEU A 66 -11.44 -14.43 -15.66
C LEU A 66 -12.92 -14.80 -15.81
N ARG A 67 -13.84 -14.14 -15.09
CA ARG A 67 -15.29 -14.40 -15.22
C ARG A 67 -15.89 -14.05 -16.57
N LEU A 68 -15.24 -13.22 -17.39
CA LEU A 68 -15.80 -12.82 -18.69
C LEU A 68 -16.12 -14.04 -19.56
N PRO A 69 -17.30 -14.08 -20.22
CA PRO A 69 -17.67 -15.21 -21.09
C PRO A 69 -16.69 -15.46 -22.24
N THR A 70 -16.01 -14.40 -22.71
CA THR A 70 -15.02 -14.44 -23.79
C THR A 70 -13.64 -14.93 -23.36
N ILE A 71 -13.43 -15.18 -22.06
CA ILE A 71 -12.17 -15.64 -21.47
C ILE A 71 -12.39 -17.07 -20.94
N PRO A 72 -12.12 -18.12 -21.74
CA PRO A 72 -12.47 -19.48 -21.37
C PRO A 72 -11.51 -20.11 -20.36
N THR A 73 -10.24 -19.72 -20.33
CA THR A 73 -9.21 -20.31 -19.47
C THR A 73 -8.47 -19.28 -18.60
N LEU A 74 -7.77 -19.77 -17.57
CA LEU A 74 -6.84 -18.95 -16.78
C LEU A 74 -5.72 -18.39 -17.66
N SER A 75 -5.18 -19.20 -18.57
CA SER A 75 -4.16 -18.76 -19.53
C SER A 75 -4.63 -17.58 -20.41
N ASP A 76 -5.88 -17.58 -20.86
CA ASP A 76 -6.44 -16.47 -21.63
C ASP A 76 -6.58 -15.21 -20.79
N ALA A 77 -7.01 -15.33 -19.53
CA ALA A 77 -7.09 -14.20 -18.61
C ALA A 77 -5.72 -13.57 -18.36
N LEU A 78 -4.68 -14.40 -18.17
CA LEU A 78 -3.30 -13.96 -17.98
C LEU A 78 -2.76 -13.22 -19.21
N THR A 79 -2.99 -13.78 -20.40
CA THR A 79 -2.59 -13.17 -21.67
C THR A 79 -3.30 -11.84 -21.90
N PHE A 80 -4.60 -11.79 -21.63
CA PHE A 80 -5.37 -10.55 -21.71
C PHE A 80 -4.83 -9.50 -20.73
N TRP A 81 -4.56 -9.90 -19.49
CA TRP A 81 -4.03 -9.02 -18.45
C TRP A 81 -2.65 -8.45 -18.82
N SER A 82 -1.72 -9.30 -19.28
CA SER A 82 -0.37 -8.89 -19.66
C SER A 82 -0.36 -7.89 -20.81
N ASN A 83 -1.29 -8.04 -21.76
CA ASN A 83 -1.40 -7.14 -22.92
C ASN A 83 -2.02 -5.79 -22.55
N ARG A 84 -2.87 -5.76 -21.52
CA ARG A 84 -3.66 -4.56 -21.14
C ARG A 84 -2.97 -3.68 -20.09
N TYR A 85 -2.18 -4.26 -19.20
CA TYR A 85 -1.72 -3.57 -17.99
C TYR A 85 -0.20 -3.60 -17.78
N GLN A 86 0.35 -2.52 -17.21
CA GLN A 86 1.76 -2.38 -16.82
C GLN A 86 1.89 -1.94 -15.35
N GLY A 87 3.12 -1.99 -14.81
CA GLY A 87 3.46 -1.45 -13.50
C GLY A 87 2.80 -2.18 -12.33
N SER A 88 2.21 -1.43 -11.40
CA SER A 88 1.62 -1.96 -10.15
C SER A 88 0.50 -2.96 -10.37
N LYS A 89 -0.34 -2.75 -11.41
CA LYS A 89 -1.40 -3.66 -11.81
C LYS A 89 -0.85 -5.02 -12.26
N HIS A 90 0.19 -5.00 -13.08
CA HIS A 90 0.87 -6.21 -13.54
C HIS A 90 1.53 -6.95 -12.37
N LYS A 91 2.25 -6.21 -11.50
CA LYS A 91 2.89 -6.75 -10.30
C LYS A 91 1.91 -7.45 -9.35
N ALA A 92 0.72 -6.87 -9.14
CA ALA A 92 -0.29 -7.47 -8.27
C ALA A 92 -0.76 -8.85 -8.79
N VAL A 93 -1.00 -8.97 -10.10
CA VAL A 93 -1.38 -10.26 -10.70
C VAL A 93 -0.21 -11.24 -10.74
N GLN A 94 1.03 -10.79 -10.95
CA GLN A 94 2.21 -11.66 -10.81
C GLN A 94 2.31 -12.25 -9.40
N GLN A 95 2.07 -11.45 -8.35
CA GLN A 95 2.04 -11.93 -6.98
C GLN A 95 0.88 -12.92 -6.74
N LEU A 96 -0.30 -12.64 -7.28
CA LEU A 96 -1.43 -13.59 -7.24
C LEU A 96 -1.09 -14.92 -7.94
N ILE A 97 -0.42 -14.87 -9.10
CA ILE A 97 0.04 -16.07 -9.80
C ILE A 97 1.04 -16.83 -8.93
N ALA A 98 2.01 -16.16 -8.32
CA ALA A 98 2.97 -16.81 -7.43
C ALA A 98 2.28 -17.56 -6.28
N GLU A 99 1.20 -17.01 -5.73
CA GLU A 99 0.35 -17.72 -4.76
C GLU A 99 -0.41 -18.90 -5.40
N LEU A 100 -0.94 -18.76 -6.60
CA LEU A 100 -1.56 -19.87 -7.35
C LEU A 100 -0.58 -21.01 -7.63
N LEU A 101 0.70 -20.72 -7.91
CA LEU A 101 1.72 -21.75 -8.14
C LEU A 101 2.00 -22.62 -6.90
N LYS A 102 1.60 -22.17 -5.70
CA LYS A 102 1.66 -23.00 -4.47
C LYS A 102 0.55 -24.06 -4.42
N THR A 103 -0.42 -23.97 -5.32
CA THR A 103 -1.51 -24.94 -5.49
C THR A 103 -1.26 -25.79 -6.74
N ASP A 104 -1.98 -26.91 -6.89
CA ASP A 104 -1.85 -27.74 -8.10
C ASP A 104 -2.47 -27.03 -9.32
N LEU A 105 -1.65 -26.73 -10.32
CA LEU A 105 -2.03 -25.96 -11.51
C LEU A 105 -2.72 -26.80 -12.59
N SER A 106 -2.58 -28.14 -12.56
CA SER A 106 -3.11 -29.00 -13.62
C SER A 106 -4.61 -28.81 -13.80
N ASP A 107 -5.32 -28.62 -12.69
CA ASP A 107 -6.77 -28.50 -12.66
C ASP A 107 -7.22 -27.04 -12.89
N LEU A 108 -6.40 -26.06 -12.50
CA LEU A 108 -6.74 -24.64 -12.59
C LEU A 108 -6.85 -24.13 -14.03
N ASN A 109 -6.00 -24.60 -14.94
CA ASN A 109 -6.09 -24.14 -16.33
C ASN A 109 -7.19 -24.88 -17.13
N LEU A 110 -7.55 -26.09 -16.70
CA LEU A 110 -8.54 -26.93 -17.36
C LEU A 110 -9.97 -26.62 -16.88
N ASP A 111 -10.13 -26.25 -15.61
CA ASP A 111 -11.42 -25.90 -15.02
C ASP A 111 -11.44 -24.44 -14.52
N LYS A 112 -12.14 -23.61 -15.29
CA LYS A 112 -12.36 -22.20 -14.99
C LYS A 112 -13.03 -21.97 -13.63
N GLN A 113 -13.93 -22.85 -13.19
CA GLN A 113 -14.61 -22.70 -11.89
C GLN A 113 -13.66 -23.03 -10.73
N VAL A 114 -12.78 -24.01 -10.91
CA VAL A 114 -11.72 -24.31 -9.94
C VAL A 114 -10.75 -23.12 -9.84
N ALA A 115 -10.37 -22.50 -10.97
CA ALA A 115 -9.55 -21.28 -10.94
C ALA A 115 -10.24 -20.10 -10.24
N LEU A 116 -11.51 -19.86 -10.53
CA LEU A 116 -12.29 -18.78 -9.91
C LEU A 116 -12.41 -18.97 -8.39
N SER A 117 -12.77 -20.16 -7.93
CA SER A 117 -12.89 -20.48 -6.50
C SER A 117 -11.55 -20.36 -5.77
N THR A 118 -10.45 -20.79 -6.41
CA THR A 118 -9.10 -20.68 -5.85
C THR A 118 -8.68 -19.20 -5.72
N ILE A 119 -8.87 -18.39 -6.77
CA ILE A 119 -8.56 -16.96 -6.73
C ILE A 119 -9.40 -16.24 -5.65
N ALA A 120 -10.70 -16.54 -5.56
CA ALA A 120 -11.56 -15.98 -4.52
C ALA A 120 -11.07 -16.35 -3.11
N SER A 121 -10.63 -17.60 -2.91
CA SER A 121 -10.07 -18.07 -1.64
C SER A 121 -8.76 -17.36 -1.29
N LEU A 122 -7.89 -17.09 -2.27
CA LEU A 122 -6.66 -16.31 -2.07
C LEU A 122 -6.95 -14.86 -1.71
N ILE A 123 -7.95 -14.23 -2.37
CA ILE A 123 -8.40 -12.88 -2.03
C ILE A 123 -8.92 -12.83 -0.58
N LYS A 124 -9.77 -13.79 -0.19
CA LYS A 124 -10.27 -13.93 1.18
C LYS A 124 -9.13 -14.06 2.18
N SER A 125 -8.20 -14.98 1.92
CA SER A 125 -7.04 -15.23 2.79
C SER A 125 -6.17 -13.98 2.97
N PHE A 126 -5.99 -13.19 1.90
CA PHE A 126 -5.27 -11.93 1.98
C PHE A 126 -5.99 -10.91 2.89
N ILE A 127 -7.31 -10.75 2.74
CA ILE A 127 -8.10 -9.82 3.56
C ILE A 127 -8.01 -10.22 5.04
N GLU A 128 -8.26 -11.50 5.34
CA GLU A 128 -8.19 -12.03 6.71
C GLU A 128 -6.79 -11.86 7.31
N SER A 129 -5.74 -12.14 6.52
CA SER A 129 -4.36 -11.97 6.96
C SER A 129 -4.00 -10.50 7.24
N LEU A 130 -4.47 -9.57 6.40
CA LEU A 130 -4.24 -8.13 6.62
C LEU A 130 -4.89 -7.65 7.93
N GLN A 131 -6.08 -8.16 8.26
CA GLN A 131 -6.80 -7.82 9.48
C GLN A 131 -6.20 -8.47 10.73
N ALA A 132 -5.69 -9.70 10.61
CA ALA A 132 -5.17 -10.46 11.75
C ALA A 132 -3.70 -10.17 12.08
N LYS A 133 -2.86 -9.88 11.08
CA LYS A 133 -1.39 -9.79 11.25
C LYS A 133 -0.92 -8.45 11.83
N PHE A 134 -1.70 -7.38 11.69
CA PHE A 134 -1.27 -6.02 12.04
C PHE A 134 -2.23 -5.34 13.01
N ILE A 135 -1.67 -4.48 13.87
CA ILE A 135 -2.46 -3.68 14.82
C ILE A 135 -2.70 -2.29 14.22
N HIS A 136 -3.96 -1.86 14.19
CA HIS A 136 -4.29 -0.53 13.67
C HIS A 136 -3.96 0.57 14.69
N VAL A 137 -3.23 1.59 14.25
CA VAL A 137 -2.97 2.80 15.04
C VAL A 137 -3.79 3.98 14.55
N GLY A 138 -4.15 4.83 15.52
CA GLY A 138 -4.76 6.13 15.27
C GLY A 138 -6.20 6.02 14.75
N GLU A 139 -6.80 7.20 14.59
CA GLU A 139 -8.01 7.39 13.79
C GLU A 139 -7.59 7.72 12.36
N ASP A 140 -8.43 7.43 11.36
CA ASP A 140 -8.17 7.81 9.97
C ASP A 140 -8.22 9.34 9.83
N SER A 141 -7.05 9.99 9.95
CA SER A 141 -6.90 11.44 9.84
C SER A 141 -7.38 11.98 8.48
N THR A 142 -7.38 11.13 7.45
CA THR A 142 -7.79 11.50 6.09
C THR A 142 -9.26 11.21 5.79
N LEU A 143 -9.95 10.46 6.65
CA LEU A 143 -11.31 9.92 6.44
C LEU A 143 -11.51 9.39 5.00
N CYS A 144 -10.55 8.63 4.51
CA CYS A 144 -10.56 8.15 3.14
C CYS A 144 -11.63 7.06 3.01
N ALA A 145 -12.74 7.36 2.31
CA ALA A 145 -13.83 6.39 2.10
C ALA A 145 -13.41 5.10 1.34
N ARG A 146 -12.18 5.08 0.80
CA ARG A 146 -11.59 3.90 0.16
C ARG A 146 -10.87 2.96 1.14
N VAL A 147 -10.83 3.28 2.43
CA VAL A 147 -10.51 2.32 3.49
C VAL A 147 -11.75 1.48 3.75
N ILE A 148 -11.91 0.40 2.99
CA ILE A 148 -13.13 -0.43 3.05
C ILE A 148 -12.93 -1.55 4.07
N SER A 149 -13.81 -1.64 5.05
CA SER A 149 -13.87 -2.80 5.94
C SER A 149 -14.85 -3.82 5.40
N PHE A 150 -14.45 -5.09 5.37
CA PHE A 150 -15.35 -6.20 5.01
C PHE A 150 -16.15 -6.62 6.25
N SER A 151 -17.48 -6.55 6.16
CA SER A 151 -18.38 -6.93 7.27
C SER A 151 -18.56 -8.44 7.39
N SER A 152 -18.56 -9.16 6.25
CA SER A 152 -18.52 -10.62 6.17
C SER A 152 -17.78 -11.04 4.89
N LEU A 153 -17.15 -12.23 4.94
CA LEU A 153 -16.50 -12.91 3.82
C LEU A 153 -17.12 -14.30 3.58
N ASP A 154 -18.36 -14.52 4.04
CA ASP A 154 -19.10 -15.77 3.85
C ASP A 154 -19.47 -15.96 2.38
N ASP A 155 -20.03 -14.91 1.76
CA ASP A 155 -20.18 -14.80 0.30
C ASP A 155 -19.06 -13.91 -0.25
N ILE A 156 -17.93 -14.54 -0.56
CA ILE A 156 -16.76 -13.82 -1.07
C ILE A 156 -17.02 -13.16 -2.43
N GLU A 157 -17.87 -13.73 -3.28
CA GLU A 157 -18.15 -13.17 -4.61
C GLU A 157 -18.94 -11.87 -4.50
N GLN A 158 -19.97 -11.86 -3.67
CA GLN A 158 -20.74 -10.65 -3.36
C GLN A 158 -19.83 -9.60 -2.71
N ALA A 159 -19.03 -9.99 -1.71
CA ALA A 159 -18.16 -9.09 -0.98
C ALA A 159 -17.14 -8.37 -1.89
N ILE A 160 -16.48 -9.09 -2.81
CA ILE A 160 -15.52 -8.47 -3.74
C ILE A 160 -16.19 -7.64 -4.84
N ALA A 161 -17.43 -7.97 -5.21
CA ALA A 161 -18.22 -7.14 -6.14
C ALA A 161 -18.60 -5.79 -5.50
N GLU A 162 -19.12 -5.82 -4.27
CA GLU A 162 -19.46 -4.63 -3.49
C GLU A 162 -18.23 -3.77 -3.23
N PHE A 163 -17.10 -4.40 -2.84
CA PHE A 163 -15.82 -3.71 -2.71
C PHE A 163 -15.46 -2.97 -4.00
N ALA A 164 -15.52 -3.62 -5.17
CA ALA A 164 -15.14 -2.99 -6.43
C ALA A 164 -15.99 -1.76 -6.76
N ILE A 165 -17.31 -1.82 -6.50
CA ILE A 165 -18.24 -0.71 -6.71
C ILE A 165 -17.88 0.47 -5.79
N VAL A 166 -17.76 0.21 -4.48
CA VAL A 166 -17.47 1.27 -3.49
C VAL A 166 -16.08 1.85 -3.71
N PHE A 167 -15.08 1.00 -3.97
CA PHE A 167 -13.71 1.43 -4.16
C PHE A 167 -13.57 2.32 -5.41
N ASP A 168 -14.28 2.02 -6.50
CA ASP A 168 -14.22 2.81 -7.72
C ASP A 168 -15.03 4.12 -7.67
N ASP A 169 -15.84 4.35 -6.63
CA ASP A 169 -16.56 5.61 -6.42
C ASP A 169 -15.64 6.73 -5.91
N VAL A 170 -14.83 7.26 -6.84
CA VAL A 170 -13.92 8.40 -6.61
C VAL A 170 -14.68 9.64 -6.15
N LYS A 171 -15.92 9.83 -6.61
CA LYS A 171 -16.72 11.03 -6.31
C LYS A 171 -17.12 11.03 -4.84
N THR A 172 -17.70 9.93 -4.37
CA THR A 172 -18.05 9.77 -2.95
C THR A 172 -16.81 9.84 -2.08
N CYS A 173 -15.72 9.16 -2.47
CA CYS A 173 -14.45 9.24 -1.76
C CYS A 173 -13.95 10.68 -1.60
N ARG A 174 -13.94 11.50 -2.66
CA ARG A 174 -13.52 12.91 -2.55
C ARG A 174 -14.47 13.77 -1.76
N SER A 175 -15.77 13.49 -1.74
CA SER A 175 -16.72 14.26 -0.94
C SER A 175 -16.61 14.02 0.57
N GLN A 176 -16.00 12.90 0.98
CA GLN A 176 -15.85 12.50 2.39
C GLN A 176 -14.41 12.64 2.92
N CYS A 177 -13.42 12.55 2.03
CA CYS A 177 -12.01 12.58 2.37
C CYS A 177 -11.56 13.99 2.77
N ARG A 178 -10.86 14.08 3.91
CA ARG A 178 -10.35 15.30 4.54
C ARG A 178 -8.86 15.54 4.35
N ILE A 179 -8.25 14.90 3.35
CA ILE A 179 -6.79 14.98 3.17
C ILE A 179 -6.31 16.43 2.95
N GLU A 180 -7.13 17.29 2.35
CA GLU A 180 -6.82 18.72 2.23
C GLU A 180 -6.69 19.42 3.59
N GLN A 181 -7.53 19.07 4.59
CA GLN A 181 -7.43 19.62 5.94
C GLN A 181 -6.10 19.21 6.57
N SER A 182 -5.75 17.92 6.48
CA SER A 182 -4.48 17.41 7.01
C SER A 182 -3.28 18.10 6.35
N LEU A 183 -3.28 18.28 5.03
CA LEU A 183 -2.13 18.82 4.31
C LEU A 183 -2.03 20.35 4.35
N LEU A 184 -3.16 21.07 4.24
CA LEU A 184 -3.16 22.53 4.10
C LEU A 184 -3.18 23.25 5.44
N THR A 185 -3.64 22.56 6.49
CA THR A 185 -3.81 23.12 7.83
C THR A 185 -2.96 22.36 8.85
N ASP A 186 -3.24 21.08 9.08
CA ASP A 186 -2.73 20.37 10.26
C ASP A 186 -1.22 20.11 10.17
N TYR A 187 -0.73 19.69 8.99
CA TYR A 187 0.69 19.37 8.71
C TYR A 187 1.39 20.41 7.84
N ARG A 188 0.85 21.63 7.75
CA ARG A 188 1.44 22.69 6.92
C ARG A 188 2.89 23.02 7.31
N PRO A 189 3.26 23.10 8.61
CA PRO A 189 4.65 23.35 9.00
C PRO A 189 5.60 22.25 8.50
N GLU A 190 5.22 20.99 8.64
CA GLU A 190 5.99 19.82 8.21
C GLU A 190 6.19 19.79 6.70
N ILE A 191 5.12 20.06 5.94
CA ILE A 191 5.21 20.14 4.46
C ILE A 191 6.12 21.30 4.04
N THR A 192 6.08 22.43 4.76
CA THR A 192 6.99 23.55 4.52
C THR A 192 8.45 23.13 4.75
N ALA A 193 8.72 22.33 5.79
CA ALA A 193 10.05 21.79 6.04
C ALA A 193 10.53 20.85 4.93
N TYR A 194 9.64 20.04 4.34
CA TYR A 194 9.97 19.22 3.16
C TYR A 194 10.35 20.08 1.95
N LEU A 195 9.61 21.16 1.69
CA LEU A 195 9.91 22.09 0.59
C LEU A 195 11.29 22.73 0.76
N GLN A 196 11.59 23.23 1.96
CA GLN A 196 12.89 23.84 2.27
C GLN A 196 14.05 22.86 2.11
N GLN A 197 13.89 21.62 2.58
CA GLN A 197 14.92 20.60 2.36
C GLN A 197 15.13 20.33 0.87
N ALA A 198 14.05 20.24 0.08
CA ALA A 198 14.14 19.94 -1.35
C ALA A 198 14.92 20.98 -2.16
N GLU A 199 14.91 22.25 -1.75
CA GLU A 199 15.69 23.33 -2.38
C GLU A 199 17.20 23.07 -2.32
N THR A 200 17.65 22.27 -1.36
CA THR A 200 19.08 21.97 -1.15
C THR A 200 19.53 20.69 -1.84
N LEU A 201 18.61 19.88 -2.38
CA LEU A 201 18.91 18.55 -2.90
C LEU A 201 19.13 18.55 -4.41
N THR A 202 20.09 17.74 -4.86
CA THR A 202 20.29 17.46 -6.28
C THR A 202 19.42 16.27 -6.72
N ILE A 203 19.09 16.23 -8.01
CA ILE A 203 18.30 15.13 -8.59
C ILE A 203 19.22 13.92 -8.77
N LEU A 204 19.06 12.93 -7.90
CA LEU A 204 19.78 11.66 -7.89
C LEU A 204 18.76 10.50 -7.81
N PRO A 205 19.16 9.26 -8.14
CA PRO A 205 18.27 8.11 -7.99
C PRO A 205 17.66 7.97 -6.59
N THR A 206 18.42 8.28 -5.54
CA THR A 206 17.98 8.21 -4.14
C THR A 206 17.05 9.36 -3.73
N THR A 207 17.20 10.56 -4.29
CA THR A 207 16.39 11.74 -3.94
C THR A 207 15.15 11.90 -4.83
N ARG A 208 15.12 11.25 -6.00
CA ARG A 208 14.07 11.43 -7.02
C ARG A 208 12.65 11.17 -6.49
N GLY A 209 12.47 10.15 -5.65
CA GLY A 209 11.17 9.84 -5.06
C GLY A 209 10.64 10.99 -4.20
N PHE A 210 11.46 11.43 -3.25
CA PHE A 210 11.18 12.60 -2.40
C PHE A 210 10.87 13.87 -3.21
N LEU A 211 11.71 14.21 -4.19
CA LEU A 211 11.53 15.42 -4.99
C LEU A 211 10.20 15.43 -5.77
N LYS A 212 9.75 14.26 -6.27
CA LYS A 212 8.44 14.15 -6.92
C LYS A 212 7.28 14.34 -5.95
N ILE A 213 7.41 13.82 -4.72
CA ILE A 213 6.40 14.01 -3.68
C ILE A 213 6.30 15.50 -3.33
N VAL A 214 7.45 16.15 -3.09
CA VAL A 214 7.52 17.58 -2.79
C VAL A 214 6.91 18.44 -3.90
N GLN A 215 7.16 18.11 -5.18
CA GLN A 215 6.51 18.80 -6.30
C GLN A 215 4.98 18.70 -6.24
N ASN A 216 4.42 17.53 -5.91
CA ASN A 216 2.97 17.38 -5.79
C ASN A 216 2.41 18.14 -4.57
N LEU A 217 3.15 18.18 -3.46
CA LEU A 217 2.80 18.96 -2.27
C LEU A 217 2.84 20.47 -2.55
N GLN A 218 3.83 20.95 -3.31
CA GLN A 218 3.93 22.33 -3.74
C GLN A 218 2.72 22.75 -4.60
N GLU A 219 2.30 21.89 -5.53
CA GLU A 219 1.09 22.11 -6.33
C GLU A 219 -0.18 22.18 -5.45
N ILE A 220 -0.28 21.32 -4.43
CA ILE A 220 -1.39 21.33 -3.47
C ILE A 220 -1.41 22.64 -2.68
N LEU A 221 -0.27 23.10 -2.17
CA LEU A 221 -0.19 24.36 -1.44
C LEU A 221 -0.51 25.58 -2.32
N ALA A 222 -0.19 25.54 -3.60
CA ALA A 222 -0.47 26.62 -4.55
C ALA A 222 -1.95 26.67 -4.99
N GLN A 223 -2.58 25.51 -5.20
CA GLN A 223 -3.95 25.40 -5.75
C GLN A 223 -5.03 25.13 -4.68
N GLY A 224 -4.61 24.85 -3.44
CA GLY A 224 -5.50 24.50 -2.33
C GLY A 224 -6.24 23.19 -2.54
N GLU A 225 -7.46 23.09 -1.98
CA GLU A 225 -8.32 21.91 -2.03
C GLU A 225 -8.58 21.40 -3.45
N SER A 226 -8.65 22.30 -4.45
CA SER A 226 -8.89 21.94 -5.84
C SER A 226 -7.82 21.00 -6.44
N ALA A 227 -6.62 21.00 -5.88
CA ALA A 227 -5.55 20.07 -6.24
C ALA A 227 -5.69 18.68 -5.60
N CYS A 228 -6.52 18.50 -4.57
CA CYS A 228 -6.64 17.24 -3.86
C CYS A 228 -7.53 16.25 -4.63
N SER A 229 -6.94 15.14 -5.07
CA SER A 229 -7.62 14.07 -5.81
C SER A 229 -7.05 12.70 -5.42
N CYS A 230 -7.80 11.62 -5.64
CA CYS A 230 -7.31 10.25 -5.36
C CYS A 230 -6.00 9.94 -6.12
N LYS A 231 -5.88 10.42 -7.37
CA LYS A 231 -4.67 10.26 -8.17
C LYS A 231 -3.49 11.03 -7.58
N ARG A 232 -3.73 12.20 -6.99
CA ARG A 232 -2.67 12.95 -6.32
C ARG A 232 -2.33 12.35 -4.96
N CYS A 233 -3.30 11.79 -4.23
CA CYS A 233 -3.07 11.03 -2.99
C CYS A 233 -2.08 9.88 -3.22
N GLU A 234 -2.21 9.14 -4.34
CA GLU A 234 -1.26 8.10 -4.73
C GLU A 234 0.18 8.62 -4.90
N ARG A 235 0.35 9.88 -5.30
CA ARG A 235 1.68 10.49 -5.54
C ARG A 235 2.34 11.06 -4.30
N ILE A 236 1.58 11.21 -3.21
CA ILE A 236 2.06 11.77 -1.94
C ILE A 236 1.93 10.76 -0.79
N GLY A 237 1.65 9.48 -1.10
CA GLY A 237 1.39 8.44 -0.11
C GLY A 237 2.46 8.39 0.98
N ASP A 238 3.73 8.31 0.60
CA ASP A 238 4.85 8.28 1.55
C ASP A 238 4.88 9.50 2.48
N ALA A 239 4.54 10.70 1.98
CA ALA A 239 4.47 11.88 2.84
C ALA A 239 3.32 11.78 3.84
N VAL A 240 2.14 11.30 3.41
CA VAL A 240 1.01 11.07 4.31
C VAL A 240 1.40 10.06 5.38
N ILE A 241 2.06 8.97 5.00
CA ILE A 241 2.51 7.92 5.92
C ILE A 241 3.54 8.46 6.93
N ALA A 242 4.52 9.25 6.48
CA ALA A 242 5.51 9.87 7.37
C ALA A 242 4.88 10.86 8.37
N LEU A 243 3.85 11.60 7.94
CA LEU A 243 3.12 12.54 8.77
C LEU A 243 2.22 11.82 9.79
N ASP A 244 1.53 10.76 9.36
CA ASP A 244 0.58 9.98 10.16
C ASP A 244 1.27 9.00 11.14
N ALA A 245 2.53 8.65 10.88
CA ALA A 245 3.33 7.78 11.75
C ALA A 245 3.46 8.37 13.17
N PRO A 246 3.11 7.61 14.23
CA PRO A 246 3.29 8.08 15.60
C PRO A 246 4.77 8.33 15.93
N ARG A 247 5.08 9.53 16.44
CA ARG A 247 6.47 9.92 16.80
C ARG A 247 7.13 9.03 17.86
N LYS A 248 6.34 8.26 18.61
CA LYS A 248 6.80 7.27 19.61
C LYS A 248 7.06 5.86 19.04
N MET A 249 6.93 5.69 17.72
CA MET A 249 7.16 4.44 17.00
C MET A 249 8.21 4.65 15.92
N GLN A 250 8.93 3.58 15.55
CA GLN A 250 9.86 3.59 14.43
C GLN A 250 9.10 3.29 13.14
N LEU A 251 9.21 4.18 12.16
CA LEU A 251 8.68 3.97 10.81
C LEU A 251 9.62 3.03 10.04
N GLU A 252 9.15 1.82 9.77
CA GLU A 252 9.88 0.80 9.00
C GLU A 252 9.49 0.90 7.53
N HIS A 253 10.48 1.07 6.65
CA HIS A 253 10.26 1.28 5.21
C HIS A 253 11.38 0.67 4.37
N THR A 254 11.16 0.56 3.06
CA THR A 254 12.22 0.17 2.09
C THR A 254 12.57 1.31 1.12
N ASP A 255 11.68 2.29 0.97
CA ASP A 255 11.80 3.36 -0.02
C ASP A 255 12.80 4.46 0.37
N HIS A 256 13.44 5.08 -0.62
CA HIS A 256 14.40 6.17 -0.36
C HIS A 256 13.74 7.50 -0.01
N SER A 257 12.46 7.69 -0.33
CA SER A 257 11.72 8.92 -0.02
C SER A 257 11.73 9.21 1.49
N PHE A 258 11.54 8.19 2.32
CA PHE A 258 11.51 8.34 3.78
C PHE A 258 12.84 8.77 4.39
N ASP A 259 13.98 8.50 3.73
CA ASP A 259 15.29 9.01 4.15
C ASP A 259 15.36 10.55 4.10
N TYR A 260 14.44 11.18 3.37
CA TYR A 260 14.30 12.63 3.27
C TYR A 260 13.01 13.15 3.90
N LEU A 261 11.92 12.38 3.92
CA LEU A 261 10.68 12.78 4.60
C LEU A 261 10.81 12.76 6.13
N CYS A 262 11.51 11.80 6.73
CA CYS A 262 11.49 11.64 8.19
C CYS A 262 12.33 12.66 8.96
N PRO A 263 13.55 13.05 8.51
CA PRO A 263 14.42 13.94 9.28
C PRO A 263 13.82 15.33 9.61
N PRO A 264 13.18 16.06 8.67
CA PRO A 264 12.64 17.39 8.96
C PRO A 264 11.55 17.42 10.04
N ILE A 265 10.83 16.31 10.20
CA ILE A 265 9.73 16.15 11.15
C ILE A 265 10.12 15.32 12.37
N GLN A 266 11.41 14.97 12.48
CA GLN A 266 11.98 14.16 13.56
C GLN A 266 11.23 12.84 13.78
N GLN A 267 10.73 12.22 12.70
CA GLN A 267 10.12 10.90 12.76
C GLN A 267 11.22 9.84 12.86
N PRO A 268 11.26 9.01 13.92
CA PRO A 268 12.15 7.85 13.95
C PRO A 268 11.81 6.93 12.79
N HIS A 269 12.82 6.51 12.02
CA HIS A 269 12.62 5.65 10.87
C HIS A 269 13.80 4.69 10.69
N ARG A 270 13.56 3.56 10.04
CA ARG A 270 14.58 2.60 9.66
C ARG A 270 14.29 2.05 8.27
N LYS A 271 15.33 2.07 7.44
CA LYS A 271 15.31 1.55 6.10
C LYS A 271 15.74 0.09 6.09
N HIS A 272 14.94 -0.77 5.49
CA HIS A 272 15.27 -2.18 5.25
C HIS A 272 15.92 -2.39 3.89
N PRO A 273 16.74 -3.45 3.72
CA PRO A 273 17.28 -3.83 2.42
C PRO A 273 16.15 -4.18 1.47
N SER A 274 16.37 -3.98 0.17
CA SER A 274 15.42 -4.43 -0.84
C SER A 274 15.38 -5.96 -0.92
N GLU A 275 14.29 -6.50 -1.46
CA GLU A 275 14.14 -7.94 -1.70
C GLU A 275 15.30 -8.53 -2.51
N THR A 276 15.79 -7.80 -3.51
CA THR A 276 16.94 -8.21 -4.31
C THR A 276 18.22 -8.28 -3.47
N ALA A 277 18.42 -7.35 -2.54
CA ALA A 277 19.59 -7.37 -1.66
C ALA A 277 19.54 -8.51 -0.64
N VAL A 278 18.35 -8.96 -0.23
CA VAL A 278 18.18 -10.13 0.66
C VAL A 278 18.40 -11.44 -0.11
N ASN A 279 17.88 -11.54 -1.34
CA ASN A 279 17.94 -12.77 -2.13
C ASN A 279 19.23 -12.96 -2.93
N CYS A 280 19.92 -11.87 -3.27
CA CYS A 280 21.17 -11.87 -4.04
C CYS A 280 22.26 -11.11 -3.26
N PRO A 281 22.72 -11.65 -2.12
CA PRO A 281 23.73 -11.02 -1.28
C PRO A 281 25.11 -10.92 -1.94
#